data_AF-I1JV82-F1
#
_entry.id   AF-I1JV82-F1
#
_cell.length_a   1.000
_cell.length_b   1.000
_cell.length_c   1.000
_cell.angle_alpha   90.00
_cell.angle_beta   90.00
_cell.angle_gamma   90.00
#
_symmetry.space_group_name_H-M   'P 1'
#
loop_
_entity.id
_entity.type
_entity.pdbx_description
1 polymer ?
#
loop_
_entity_poly.entity_id
_entity_poly.type
_entity_poly.pdbx_seq_one_letter_code
_entity_poly.pdbx_strand_id
1 'polypeptide(L)'
;MEADEKKAMIRDVALQVVFISLTIFSFLWMHGLPQNLYAKLRHRPPNSRAVQAKRHFVQGAQLLAQARRSKSASAATSLAKQALAEAEKALALDPKDAASHLLKSMALDLQGFRTNALDALDAALSPLAAGSLAEEERGDALLKRAELKIAMSERRVDSVLADLTESVKLSPRNAKAWCMLGECYEGNKMGEEAKKAYKEALELEPQSNVAQEALSRLGSS
;
A
#
# COMPACT_ATOMS: atom_id res chain seq x y z
N MET A 1 5.07 -27.61 79.10
CA MET A 1 4.62 -27.13 77.79
C MET A 1 3.18 -27.56 77.62
N GLU A 2 2.26 -26.62 77.73
CA GLU A 2 0.82 -26.88 77.63
C GLU A 2 0.43 -27.33 76.21
N ALA A 3 -0.70 -28.04 76.09
CA ALA A 3 -1.17 -28.58 74.81
C ALA A 3 -1.31 -27.48 73.73
N ASP A 4 -1.61 -26.24 74.13
CA ASP A 4 -1.75 -25.10 73.23
C ASP A 4 -0.40 -24.56 72.72
N GLU A 5 0.64 -24.50 73.57
CA GLU A 5 2.00 -24.14 73.16
C GLU A 5 2.55 -25.11 72.10
N LYS A 6 2.29 -26.41 72.31
CA LYS A 6 2.71 -27.45 71.35
C LYS A 6 2.04 -27.27 69.98
N LYS A 7 0.75 -26.93 69.94
CA LYS A 7 0.02 -26.67 68.68
C LYS A 7 0.53 -25.41 67.98
N ALA A 8 0.80 -24.34 68.73
CA ALA A 8 1.33 -23.10 68.18
C ALA A 8 2.72 -23.31 67.54
N MET A 9 3.60 -24.05 68.22
CA MET A 9 4.92 -24.42 67.71
C MET A 9 4.84 -25.26 66.43
N ILE A 10 3.95 -26.27 66.38
CA ILE A 10 3.76 -27.10 65.18
C ILE A 10 3.27 -26.25 64.00
N ARG A 11 2.36 -25.29 64.23
CA ARG A 11 1.86 -24.39 63.19
C ARG A 11 2.96 -23.50 62.62
N ASP A 12 3.83 -22.95 63.47
CA ASP A 12 4.93 -22.09 63.05
C ASP A 12 5.96 -22.87 62.20
N VAL A 13 6.34 -24.07 62.65
CA VAL A 13 7.23 -24.96 61.87
C VAL A 13 6.60 -25.33 60.52
N ALA A 14 5.30 -25.61 60.48
CA ALA A 14 4.61 -25.88 59.23
C ALA A 14 4.64 -24.68 58.27
N LEU A 15 4.41 -23.46 58.77
CA LEU A 15 4.53 -22.23 57.99
C LEU A 15 5.95 -22.02 57.46
N GLN A 16 6.98 -22.23 58.29
CA GLN A 16 8.37 -22.12 57.86
C GLN A 16 8.73 -23.12 56.77
N VAL A 17 8.29 -24.38 56.90
CA VAL A 17 8.50 -25.41 55.86
C VAL A 17 7.81 -25.01 54.55
N VAL A 18 6.59 -24.45 54.61
CA VAL A 18 5.91 -23.94 53.42
C VAL A 18 6.71 -22.79 52.79
N PHE A 19 7.20 -21.83 53.58
CA PHE A 19 8.03 -20.73 53.06
C PHE A 19 9.34 -21.23 52.43
N ILE A 20 10.06 -22.16 53.08
CA ILE A 20 11.30 -22.74 52.55
C ILE A 20 11.01 -23.55 51.27
N SER A 21 9.90 -24.29 51.23
CA SER A 21 9.50 -25.02 50.03
C SER A 21 9.19 -24.08 48.87
N LEU A 22 8.55 -22.92 49.15
CA LEU A 22 8.26 -21.87 48.17
C LEU A 22 9.54 -21.21 47.65
N THR A 23 10.52 -20.95 48.52
CA THR A 23 11.80 -20.35 48.10
C THR A 23 12.64 -21.33 47.29
N ILE A 24 12.71 -22.60 47.69
CA ILE A 24 13.37 -23.66 46.91
C ILE A 24 12.67 -23.85 45.58
N PHE A 25 11.33 -23.91 45.55
CA PHE A 25 10.57 -24.03 44.32
C PHE A 25 10.80 -22.83 43.40
N SER A 26 10.77 -21.60 43.92
CA SER A 26 11.09 -20.38 43.16
C SER A 26 12.52 -20.40 42.61
N PHE A 27 13.49 -20.85 43.40
CA PHE A 27 14.89 -20.99 42.98
C PHE A 27 15.06 -22.06 41.89
N LEU A 28 14.45 -23.23 42.06
CA LEU A 28 14.45 -24.30 41.07
C LEU A 28 13.69 -23.88 39.80
N TRP A 29 12.59 -23.13 39.93
CA TRP A 29 11.85 -22.57 38.81
C TRP A 29 12.69 -21.54 38.04
N MET A 30 13.45 -20.71 38.75
CA MET A 30 14.35 -19.72 38.16
C MET A 30 15.54 -20.36 37.44
N HIS A 31 16.10 -21.45 37.98
CA HIS A 31 17.29 -22.11 37.42
C HIS A 31 17.00 -23.31 36.49
N GLY A 32 15.79 -23.88 36.53
CA GLY A 32 15.44 -25.12 35.81
C GLY A 32 14.77 -24.93 34.45
N LEU A 33 14.37 -23.71 34.08
CA LEU A 33 13.78 -23.43 32.76
C LEU A 33 14.89 -23.03 31.77
N PRO A 34 15.25 -23.89 30.79
CA PRO A 34 16.20 -23.50 29.76
C PRO A 34 15.68 -22.27 29.01
N GLN A 35 16.56 -21.31 28.73
CA GLN A 35 16.26 -20.07 28.00
C GLN A 35 15.50 -20.31 26.67
N ASN A 36 15.55 -21.53 26.14
CA ASN A 36 14.80 -21.97 24.95
C ASN A 36 13.27 -21.94 25.11
N LEU A 37 12.74 -22.03 26.34
CA LEU A 37 11.30 -21.86 26.59
C LEU A 37 10.90 -20.38 26.60
N TYR A 38 11.73 -19.51 27.17
CA TYR A 38 11.57 -18.06 27.05
C TYR A 38 11.80 -17.57 25.62
N ALA A 39 12.58 -18.28 24.79
CA ALA A 39 12.74 -17.93 23.38
C ALA A 39 11.44 -18.11 22.57
N LYS A 40 10.54 -19.02 22.98
CA LYS A 40 9.22 -19.17 22.35
C LYS A 40 8.18 -18.17 22.88
N LEU A 41 8.33 -17.71 24.11
CA LEU A 41 7.52 -16.65 24.73
C LEU A 41 8.05 -15.23 24.47
N ARG A 42 9.29 -15.08 23.96
CA ARG A 42 9.82 -13.82 23.46
C ARG A 42 8.88 -13.39 22.35
N HIS A 43 8.03 -12.43 22.67
CA HIS A 43 7.05 -11.78 21.82
C HIS A 43 7.40 -11.98 20.34
N ARG A 44 6.74 -12.92 19.66
CA ARG A 44 6.57 -12.80 18.22
C ARG A 44 5.94 -11.42 18.07
N PRO A 45 6.65 -10.39 17.57
CA PRO A 45 6.05 -9.07 17.57
C PRO A 45 4.77 -9.22 16.75
N PRO A 46 3.61 -8.77 17.26
CA PRO A 46 2.35 -8.85 16.53
C PRO A 46 2.48 -8.29 15.10
N ASN A 47 3.48 -7.44 14.88
CA ASN A 47 3.84 -6.82 13.61
C ASN A 47 4.76 -7.64 12.69
N SER A 48 5.14 -8.89 12.99
CA SER A 48 6.07 -9.63 12.10
C SER A 48 5.50 -9.80 10.69
N ARG A 49 4.20 -10.09 10.55
CA ARG A 49 3.54 -10.18 9.24
C ARG A 49 3.48 -8.83 8.52
N ALA A 50 3.08 -7.77 9.22
CA ALA A 50 3.03 -6.41 8.65
C ALA A 50 4.43 -5.91 8.24
N VAL A 51 5.45 -6.19 9.06
CA VAL A 51 6.86 -5.88 8.74
C VAL A 51 7.33 -6.68 7.53
N GLN A 52 6.98 -7.96 7.44
CA GLN A 52 7.29 -8.78 6.26
C GLN A 52 6.56 -8.29 5.01
N ALA A 53 5.27 -7.92 5.12
CA ALA A 53 4.49 -7.35 4.03
C ALA A 53 5.16 -6.08 3.51
N LYS A 54 5.53 -5.16 4.41
CA LYS A 54 6.22 -3.92 4.05
C LYS A 54 7.60 -4.18 3.43
N ARG A 55 8.34 -5.19 3.88
CA ARG A 55 9.62 -5.58 3.25
C ARG A 55 9.42 -6.02 1.81
N HIS A 56 8.47 -6.93 1.56
CA HIS A 56 8.13 -7.38 0.21
C HIS A 56 7.64 -6.22 -0.66
N PHE A 57 6.78 -5.35 -0.13
CA PHE A 57 6.34 -4.13 -0.83
C PHE A 57 7.53 -3.24 -1.25
N VAL A 58 8.46 -2.94 -0.32
CA VAL A 58 9.63 -2.09 -0.62
C VAL A 58 10.53 -2.74 -1.67
N GLN A 59 10.78 -4.06 -1.57
CA GLN A 59 11.57 -4.80 -2.56
C GLN A 59 10.90 -4.76 -3.94
N GLY A 60 9.59 -5.01 -4.01
CA GLY A 60 8.86 -4.93 -5.27
C GLY A 60 8.83 -3.51 -5.86
N ALA A 61 8.70 -2.47 -5.03
CA ALA A 61 8.76 -1.08 -5.47
C ALA A 61 10.14 -0.71 -6.05
N GLN A 62 11.22 -1.20 -5.43
CA GLN A 62 12.59 -1.04 -5.96
C GLN A 62 12.75 -1.75 -7.30
N LEU A 63 12.24 -2.97 -7.43
CA LEU A 63 12.27 -3.73 -8.68
C LEU A 63 11.46 -3.03 -9.79
N LEU A 64 10.28 -2.49 -9.48
CA LEU A 64 9.49 -1.72 -10.43
C LEU A 64 10.22 -0.44 -10.88
N ALA A 65 10.87 0.27 -9.95
CA ALA A 65 11.66 1.45 -10.27
C ALA A 65 12.85 1.10 -11.19
N GLN A 66 13.51 -0.03 -10.94
CA GLN A 66 14.56 -0.55 -11.82
C GLN A 66 14.00 -0.94 -13.20
N ALA A 67 12.82 -1.58 -13.24
CA ALA A 67 12.16 -1.98 -14.48
C ALA A 67 11.88 -0.75 -15.37
N ARG A 68 11.34 0.33 -14.79
CA ARG A 68 11.06 1.60 -15.50
C ARG A 68 12.32 2.31 -16.00
N ARG A 69 13.47 2.09 -15.35
CA ARG A 69 14.76 2.67 -15.75
C ARG A 69 15.54 1.80 -16.75
N SER A 70 15.10 0.56 -16.96
CA SER A 70 15.80 -0.38 -17.84
C SER A 70 15.75 0.10 -19.30
N LYS A 71 16.90 0.10 -19.97
CA LYS A 71 17.02 0.40 -21.40
C LYS A 71 16.63 -0.79 -22.29
N SER A 72 16.62 -2.00 -21.73
CA SER A 72 16.23 -3.22 -22.44
C SER A 72 14.81 -3.62 -22.06
N ALA A 73 13.96 -3.85 -23.06
CA ALA A 73 12.59 -4.33 -22.87
C ALA A 73 12.55 -5.68 -22.13
N SER A 74 13.44 -6.62 -22.46
CA SER A 74 13.48 -7.93 -21.81
C SER A 74 13.85 -7.84 -20.34
N ALA A 75 14.81 -6.98 -19.99
CA ALA A 75 15.19 -6.72 -18.61
C ALA A 75 14.08 -5.98 -17.85
N ALA A 76 13.40 -5.02 -18.49
CA ALA A 76 12.24 -4.33 -17.92
C ALA A 76 11.12 -5.34 -17.58
N THR A 77 10.77 -6.22 -18.52
CA THR A 77 9.76 -7.27 -18.30
C THR A 77 10.18 -8.26 -17.21
N SER A 78 11.45 -8.66 -17.16
CA SER A 78 11.96 -9.55 -16.10
C SER A 78 11.87 -8.92 -14.71
N LEU A 79 12.30 -7.66 -14.58
CA LEU A 79 12.20 -6.91 -13.31
C LEU A 79 10.74 -6.66 -12.91
N ALA A 80 9.86 -6.39 -13.88
CA ALA A 80 8.42 -6.24 -13.63
C ALA A 80 7.79 -7.55 -13.12
N LYS A 81 8.19 -8.71 -13.64
CA LYS A 81 7.77 -10.03 -13.12
C LYS A 81 8.22 -10.24 -11.67
N GLN A 82 9.45 -9.84 -11.34
CA GLN A 82 9.94 -9.93 -9.96
C GLN A 82 9.18 -8.96 -9.03
N ALA A 83 8.91 -7.73 -9.49
CA ALA A 83 8.11 -6.77 -8.75
C ALA A 83 6.69 -7.30 -8.46
N LEU A 84 6.07 -7.96 -9.43
CA LEU A 84 4.77 -8.61 -9.28
C LEU A 84 4.82 -9.72 -8.20
N ALA A 85 5.83 -10.59 -8.24
CA ALA A 85 5.97 -11.66 -7.25
C ALA A 85 6.16 -11.12 -5.82
N GLU A 86 6.90 -10.01 -5.66
CA GLU A 86 7.03 -9.34 -4.36
C GLU A 86 5.74 -8.68 -3.92
N ALA A 87 4.98 -8.04 -4.83
CA ALA A 87 3.66 -7.50 -4.52
C ALA A 87 2.68 -8.60 -4.06
N GLU A 88 2.69 -9.77 -4.70
CA GLU A 88 1.84 -10.89 -4.31
C GLU A 88 2.21 -11.46 -2.93
N LYS A 89 3.49 -11.53 -2.58
CA LYS A 89 3.92 -11.89 -1.22
C LYS A 89 3.47 -10.85 -0.19
N ALA A 90 3.55 -9.57 -0.52
CA ALA A 90 3.06 -8.50 0.35
C ALA A 90 1.54 -8.63 0.57
N LEU A 91 0.78 -8.83 -0.50
CA LEU A 91 -0.68 -9.02 -0.45
C LEU A 91 -1.10 -10.32 0.26
N ALA A 92 -0.33 -11.39 0.17
CA ALA A 92 -0.59 -12.62 0.95
C ALA A 92 -0.43 -12.40 2.46
N LEU A 93 0.39 -11.43 2.85
CA LEU A 93 0.63 -11.07 4.25
C LEU A 93 -0.36 -10.03 4.76
N ASP A 94 -0.66 -9.01 3.94
CA ASP A 94 -1.62 -7.95 4.19
C ASP A 94 -2.49 -7.66 2.92
N PRO A 95 -3.62 -8.37 2.75
CA PRO A 95 -4.47 -8.22 1.57
C PRO A 95 -5.19 -6.87 1.45
N LYS A 96 -5.22 -6.08 2.53
CA LYS A 96 -5.93 -4.80 2.61
C LYS A 96 -5.00 -3.60 2.35
N ASP A 97 -3.71 -3.84 2.09
CA ASP A 97 -2.78 -2.78 1.73
C ASP A 97 -3.00 -2.36 0.26
N ALA A 98 -3.62 -1.20 0.06
CA ALA A 98 -3.83 -0.65 -1.27
C ALA A 98 -2.51 -0.38 -2.01
N ALA A 99 -1.44 0.02 -1.31
CA ALA A 99 -0.16 0.30 -1.96
C ALA A 99 0.43 -0.95 -2.62
N SER A 100 0.27 -2.12 -1.99
CA SER A 100 0.66 -3.41 -2.56
C SER A 100 -0.19 -3.80 -3.79
N HIS A 101 -1.49 -3.47 -3.79
CA HIS A 101 -2.33 -3.62 -4.99
C HIS A 101 -1.92 -2.67 -6.13
N LEU A 102 -1.57 -1.41 -5.82
CA LEU A 102 -1.03 -0.45 -6.79
C LEU A 102 0.29 -0.96 -7.40
N LEU A 103 1.19 -1.48 -6.57
CA LEU A 103 2.44 -2.07 -7.02
C LEU A 103 2.20 -3.24 -7.99
N LYS A 104 1.26 -4.14 -7.65
CA LYS A 104 0.81 -5.22 -8.53
C LYS A 104 0.27 -4.69 -9.85
N SER A 105 -0.61 -3.68 -9.81
CA SER A 105 -1.18 -3.04 -11.00
C SER A 105 -0.08 -2.48 -11.92
N MET A 106 0.85 -1.69 -11.37
CA MET A 106 1.93 -1.09 -12.13
C MET A 106 2.89 -2.13 -12.72
N ALA A 107 3.15 -3.22 -12.00
CA ALA A 107 3.98 -4.33 -12.49
C ALA A 107 3.30 -5.10 -13.63
N LEU A 108 1.97 -5.27 -13.57
CA LEU A 108 1.18 -5.91 -14.64
C LEU A 108 1.08 -5.02 -15.88
N ASP A 109 0.86 -3.71 -15.71
CA ASP A 109 0.81 -2.74 -16.81
C ASP A 109 2.14 -2.67 -17.56
N LEU A 110 3.27 -2.66 -16.84
CA LEU A 110 4.60 -2.69 -17.46
C LEU A 110 4.88 -3.99 -18.24
N GLN A 111 4.15 -5.07 -17.94
CA GLN A 111 4.19 -6.32 -18.69
C GLN A 111 3.17 -6.38 -19.84
N GLY A 112 2.30 -5.37 -19.98
CA GLY A 112 1.26 -5.31 -21.00
C GLY A 112 -0.06 -5.98 -20.62
N PHE A 113 -0.19 -6.51 -19.39
CA PHE A 113 -1.41 -7.17 -18.91
C PHE A 113 -2.42 -6.14 -18.37
N ARG A 114 -2.94 -5.29 -19.25
CA ARG A 114 -3.77 -4.13 -18.87
C ARG A 114 -5.05 -4.49 -18.12
N THR A 115 -5.77 -5.54 -18.53
CA THR A 115 -6.97 -6.00 -17.82
C THR A 115 -6.66 -6.39 -16.38
N ASN A 116 -5.63 -7.22 -16.17
CA ASN A 116 -5.22 -7.63 -14.81
C ASN A 116 -4.67 -6.43 -14.01
N ALA A 117 -4.03 -5.47 -14.67
CA ALA A 117 -3.58 -4.24 -14.04
C ALA A 117 -4.76 -3.39 -13.55
N LEU A 118 -5.83 -3.31 -14.35
CA LEU A 118 -7.06 -2.61 -13.99
C LEU A 118 -7.75 -3.30 -12.80
N ASP A 119 -7.84 -4.64 -12.80
CA ASP A 119 -8.41 -5.41 -11.68
C ASP A 119 -7.65 -5.14 -10.36
N ALA A 120 -6.32 -5.12 -10.41
CA ALA A 120 -5.50 -4.80 -9.24
C ALA A 120 -5.69 -3.35 -8.78
N LEU A 121 -5.94 -2.43 -9.71
CA LEU A 121 -6.18 -1.03 -9.38
C LEU A 121 -7.57 -0.81 -8.77
N ASP A 122 -8.58 -1.52 -9.25
CA ASP A 122 -9.90 -1.55 -8.64
C ASP A 122 -9.86 -2.17 -7.24
N ALA A 123 -9.02 -3.19 -7.02
CA ALA A 123 -8.77 -3.71 -5.67
C ALA A 123 -8.13 -2.66 -4.75
N ALA A 124 -7.14 -1.90 -5.24
CA ALA A 124 -6.50 -0.81 -4.49
C ALA A 124 -7.48 0.31 -4.09
N LEU A 125 -8.43 0.63 -4.98
CA LEU A 125 -9.43 1.68 -4.79
C LEU A 125 -10.72 1.18 -4.11
N SER A 126 -10.79 -0.11 -3.76
CA SER A 126 -11.95 -0.70 -3.09
C SER A 126 -12.10 -0.18 -1.65
N PRO A 127 -13.32 -0.17 -1.06
CA PRO A 127 -13.53 0.23 0.33
C PRO A 127 -12.69 -0.56 1.35
N LEU A 128 -12.26 -1.78 0.99
CA LEU A 128 -11.46 -2.64 1.87
C LEU A 128 -9.99 -2.24 1.94
N ALA A 129 -9.47 -1.54 0.93
CA ALA A 129 -8.07 -1.19 0.81
C ALA A 129 -7.81 0.33 0.77
N ALA A 130 -8.71 1.11 0.16
CA ALA A 130 -8.51 2.53 -0.11
C ALA A 130 -8.21 3.38 1.13
N GLY A 131 -8.66 2.95 2.32
CA GLY A 131 -8.36 3.62 3.59
C GLY A 131 -6.88 3.58 4.01
N SER A 132 -6.04 2.79 3.32
CA SER A 132 -4.59 2.76 3.57
C SER A 132 -3.79 3.73 2.67
N LEU A 133 -4.43 4.39 1.70
CA LEU A 133 -3.79 5.40 0.84
C LEU A 133 -3.95 6.79 1.45
N ALA A 134 -2.93 7.64 1.30
CA ALA A 134 -3.10 9.07 1.44
C ALA A 134 -4.00 9.63 0.32
N GLU A 135 -4.61 10.80 0.54
CA GLU A 135 -5.49 11.43 -0.45
C GLU A 135 -4.79 11.63 -1.81
N GLU A 136 -3.54 12.12 -1.82
CA GLU A 136 -2.77 12.29 -3.04
C GLU A 136 -2.47 10.95 -3.76
N GLU A 137 -2.13 9.90 -2.99
CA GLU A 137 -1.89 8.56 -3.55
C GLU A 137 -3.17 7.96 -4.16
N ARG A 138 -4.32 8.26 -3.55
CA ARG A 138 -5.63 7.89 -4.08
C ARG A 138 -5.94 8.66 -5.37
N GLY A 139 -5.61 9.96 -5.42
CA GLY A 139 -5.73 10.76 -6.65
C GLY A 139 -4.87 10.22 -7.79
N ASP A 140 -3.63 9.81 -7.51
CA ASP A 140 -2.73 9.21 -8.49
C ASP A 140 -3.19 7.80 -8.93
N ALA A 141 -3.78 7.03 -8.03
CA ALA A 141 -4.39 5.73 -8.37
C ALA A 141 -5.60 5.90 -9.30
N LEU A 142 -6.44 6.91 -9.07
CA LEU A 142 -7.57 7.24 -9.96
C LEU A 142 -7.08 7.70 -11.34
N LEU A 143 -6.04 8.53 -11.39
CA LEU A 143 -5.38 8.91 -12.64
C LEU A 143 -4.91 7.68 -13.41
N LYS A 144 -4.21 6.76 -12.71
CA LYS A 144 -3.72 5.54 -13.33
C LYS A 144 -4.86 4.66 -13.86
N ARG A 145 -6.03 4.70 -13.23
CA ARG A 145 -7.21 3.93 -13.64
C ARG A 145 -7.82 4.50 -14.90
N ALA A 146 -7.93 5.82 -14.96
CA ALA A 146 -8.34 6.52 -16.16
C ALA A 146 -7.39 6.23 -17.34
N GLU A 147 -6.07 6.24 -17.11
CA GLU A 147 -5.06 5.88 -18.14
C GLU A 147 -5.30 4.48 -18.71
N LEU A 148 -5.50 3.47 -17.84
CA LEU A 148 -5.74 2.09 -18.26
C LEU A 148 -7.04 1.95 -19.03
N LYS A 149 -8.14 2.57 -18.56
CA LYS A 149 -9.45 2.55 -19.24
C LYS A 149 -9.39 3.18 -20.62
N ILE A 150 -8.72 4.33 -20.76
CA ILE A 150 -8.51 5.00 -22.05
C ILE A 150 -7.71 4.09 -22.99
N ALA A 151 -6.61 3.52 -22.51
CA ALA A 151 -5.74 2.66 -23.33
C ALA A 151 -6.42 1.36 -23.78
N MET A 152 -7.35 0.82 -22.99
CA MET A 152 -8.11 -0.39 -23.31
C MET A 152 -9.28 -0.14 -24.27
N SER A 153 -9.51 1.10 -24.72
CA SER A 153 -10.71 1.50 -25.49
C SER A 153 -12.04 1.17 -24.79
N GLU A 154 -12.01 0.84 -23.50
CA GLU A 154 -13.18 0.80 -22.62
C GLU A 154 -13.60 2.22 -22.24
N ARG A 155 -13.64 3.11 -23.23
CA ARG A 155 -13.90 4.56 -23.08
C ARG A 155 -15.37 4.80 -22.75
N ARG A 156 -15.84 4.20 -21.65
CA ARG A 156 -16.99 4.70 -20.90
C ARG A 156 -16.58 6.06 -20.37
N VAL A 157 -16.79 7.07 -21.21
CA VAL A 157 -16.41 8.46 -21.00
C VAL A 157 -16.76 8.91 -19.59
N ASP A 158 -17.98 8.63 -19.14
CA ASP A 158 -18.46 9.03 -17.81
C ASP A 158 -17.60 8.46 -16.69
N SER A 159 -17.17 7.21 -16.79
CA SER A 159 -16.31 6.58 -15.78
C SER A 159 -14.91 7.17 -15.78
N VAL A 160 -14.36 7.51 -16.96
CA VAL A 160 -13.04 8.13 -17.09
C VAL A 160 -13.08 9.56 -16.56
N LEU A 161 -14.10 10.34 -16.92
CA LEU A 161 -14.30 11.69 -16.42
C LEU A 161 -14.49 11.71 -14.90
N ALA A 162 -15.25 10.76 -14.33
CA ALA A 162 -15.41 10.63 -12.89
C ALA A 162 -14.07 10.38 -12.18
N ASP A 163 -13.26 9.46 -12.71
CA ASP A 163 -11.93 9.16 -12.15
C ASP A 163 -11.00 10.38 -12.22
N LEU A 164 -10.95 11.06 -13.37
CA LEU A 164 -10.09 12.23 -13.56
C LEU A 164 -10.54 13.45 -12.75
N THR A 165 -11.85 13.67 -12.62
CA THR A 165 -12.41 14.78 -11.82
C THR A 165 -12.10 14.60 -10.34
N GLU A 166 -12.26 13.39 -9.80
CA GLU A 166 -11.89 13.13 -8.41
C GLU A 166 -10.36 13.13 -8.24
N SER A 167 -9.60 12.67 -9.25
CA SER A 167 -8.13 12.73 -9.24
C SER A 167 -7.61 14.16 -9.09
N VAL A 168 -8.08 15.12 -9.90
CA VAL A 168 -7.63 16.52 -9.79
C VAL A 168 -8.09 17.20 -8.50
N LYS A 169 -9.17 16.74 -7.89
CA LYS A 169 -9.64 17.23 -6.58
C LYS A 169 -8.75 16.74 -5.44
N LEU A 170 -8.31 15.47 -5.49
CA LEU A 170 -7.45 14.86 -4.48
C LEU A 170 -5.97 15.23 -4.66
N SER A 171 -5.52 15.36 -5.90
CA SER A 171 -4.16 15.71 -6.30
C SER A 171 -4.13 16.95 -7.19
N PRO A 172 -4.53 18.14 -6.69
CA PRO A 172 -4.66 19.35 -7.50
C PRO A 172 -3.35 19.85 -8.11
N ARG A 173 -2.20 19.39 -7.62
CA ARG A 173 -0.87 19.71 -8.16
C ARG A 173 -0.38 18.73 -9.22
N ASN A 174 -1.18 17.73 -9.60
CA ASN A 174 -0.80 16.77 -10.63
C ASN A 174 -1.17 17.31 -12.03
N ALA A 175 -0.20 17.97 -12.69
CA ALA A 175 -0.39 18.56 -14.02
C ALA A 175 -0.82 17.54 -15.08
N LYS A 176 -0.36 16.28 -14.95
CA LYS A 176 -0.75 15.20 -15.85
C LYS A 176 -2.24 14.86 -15.71
N ALA A 177 -2.77 14.84 -14.49
CA ALA A 177 -4.20 14.63 -14.25
C ALA A 177 -5.04 15.73 -14.92
N TRP A 178 -4.62 16.98 -14.80
CA TRP A 178 -5.26 18.11 -15.48
C TRP A 178 -5.21 18.00 -17.01
N CYS A 179 -4.05 17.65 -17.58
CA CYS A 179 -3.94 17.44 -19.03
C CYS A 179 -4.89 16.33 -19.51
N MET A 180 -4.89 15.18 -18.84
CA MET A 180 -5.75 14.05 -19.21
C MET A 180 -7.24 14.38 -19.05
N LEU A 181 -7.61 15.17 -18.02
CA LEU A 181 -8.98 15.66 -17.86
C LEU A 181 -9.36 16.58 -19.03
N GLY A 182 -8.46 17.49 -19.42
CA GLY A 182 -8.63 18.35 -20.60
C GLY A 182 -8.81 17.58 -21.90
N GLU A 183 -7.98 16.56 -22.15
CA GLU A 183 -8.08 15.68 -23.32
C GLU A 183 -9.41 14.93 -23.35
N CYS A 184 -9.88 14.50 -22.17
CA CYS A 184 -11.16 13.82 -22.05
C CYS A 184 -12.33 14.78 -22.34
N TYR A 185 -12.33 15.99 -21.77
CA TYR A 185 -13.34 17.01 -22.07
C TYR A 185 -13.36 17.40 -23.55
N GLU A 186 -12.18 17.63 -24.13
CA GLU A 186 -12.04 17.99 -25.54
C GLU A 186 -12.58 16.89 -26.47
N GLY A 187 -12.19 15.63 -26.21
CA GLY A 187 -12.70 14.48 -26.95
C GLY A 187 -14.22 14.30 -26.86
N ASN A 188 -14.86 14.93 -25.88
CA ASN A 188 -16.32 14.94 -25.68
C ASN A 188 -16.98 16.28 -26.02
N LYS A 189 -16.28 17.15 -26.76
CA LYS A 189 -16.79 18.45 -27.23
C LYS A 189 -17.15 19.44 -26.11
N MET A 190 -16.59 19.24 -24.91
CA MET A 190 -16.70 20.15 -23.76
C MET A 190 -15.54 21.14 -23.80
N GLY A 191 -15.56 22.04 -24.79
CA GLY A 191 -14.41 22.89 -25.12
C GLY A 191 -14.02 23.89 -24.02
N GLU A 192 -14.99 24.45 -23.29
CA GLU A 192 -14.72 25.41 -22.22
C GLU A 192 -14.15 24.74 -20.97
N GLU A 193 -14.64 23.55 -20.63
CA GLU A 193 -14.11 22.70 -19.56
C GLU A 193 -12.70 22.22 -19.89
N ALA A 194 -12.46 21.83 -21.15
CA ALA A 194 -11.14 21.47 -21.62
C ALA A 194 -10.14 22.64 -21.50
N LYS A 195 -10.52 23.84 -21.95
CA LYS A 195 -9.69 25.05 -21.81
C LYS A 195 -9.33 25.33 -20.35
N LYS A 196 -10.28 25.17 -19.41
CA LYS A 196 -10.01 25.35 -17.98
C LYS A 196 -8.99 24.33 -17.48
N ALA A 197 -9.19 23.04 -17.75
CA ALA A 197 -8.29 21.98 -17.31
C ALA A 197 -6.86 22.15 -17.88
N TYR A 198 -6.72 22.52 -19.16
CA TYR A 198 -5.41 22.78 -19.75
C TYR A 198 -4.72 24.04 -19.18
N LYS A 199 -5.49 25.07 -18.80
CA LYS A 199 -4.92 26.24 -18.11
C LYS A 199 -4.35 25.87 -16.74
N GLU A 200 -5.10 25.11 -15.94
CA GLU A 200 -4.60 24.58 -14.65
C GLU A 200 -3.33 23.74 -14.84
N ALA A 201 -3.28 22.90 -15.89
CA ALA A 201 -2.09 22.14 -16.22
C ALA A 201 -0.88 23.04 -16.55
N LEU A 202 -1.08 24.15 -17.29
CA LEU A 202 0.00 25.09 -17.62
C LEU A 202 0.43 25.97 -16.44
N GLU A 203 -0.46 26.25 -15.49
CA GLU A 203 -0.07 26.93 -14.24
C GLU A 203 0.91 26.08 -13.42
N LEU A 204 0.74 24.75 -13.46
CA LEU A 204 1.61 23.79 -12.78
C LEU A 204 2.87 23.45 -13.59
N GLU A 205 2.71 23.21 -14.90
CA GLU A 205 3.78 22.88 -15.83
C GLU A 205 3.73 23.79 -17.07
N PRO A 206 4.33 25.00 -17.02
CA PRO A 206 4.28 25.97 -18.10
C PRO A 206 4.87 25.49 -19.45
N GLN A 207 5.67 24.43 -19.43
CA GLN A 207 6.31 23.81 -20.61
C GLN A 207 5.53 22.62 -21.18
N SER A 208 4.31 22.35 -20.70
CA SER A 208 3.49 21.25 -21.23
C SER A 208 3.05 21.53 -22.66
N ASN A 209 3.75 20.95 -23.65
CA ASN A 209 3.41 21.06 -25.07
C ASN A 209 1.96 20.63 -25.34
N VAL A 210 1.51 19.55 -24.68
CA VAL A 210 0.14 19.01 -24.82
C VAL A 210 -0.89 20.09 -24.50
N ALA A 211 -0.74 20.78 -23.36
CA ALA A 211 -1.68 21.80 -22.94
C ALA A 211 -1.59 23.08 -23.81
N GLN A 212 -0.38 23.48 -24.23
CA GLN A 212 -0.21 24.62 -25.15
C GLN A 212 -0.89 24.37 -26.50
N GLU A 213 -0.60 23.23 -27.13
CA GLU A 213 -1.19 22.85 -28.43
C GLU A 213 -2.72 22.75 -28.35
N ALA A 214 -3.24 22.20 -27.25
CA ALA A 214 -4.68 22.10 -27.04
C ALA A 214 -5.36 23.46 -26.89
N LEU A 215 -4.77 24.39 -26.13
CA LEU A 215 -5.31 25.75 -26.01
C LEU A 215 -5.23 26.53 -27.32
N SER A 216 -4.17 26.39 -28.11
CA SER A 216 -4.09 26.99 -29.45
C SER A 216 -5.19 26.47 -30.37
N ARG A 217 -5.44 25.15 -30.34
CA ARG A 217 -6.49 24.52 -31.14
C ARG A 217 -7.89 24.96 -30.71
N LEU A 218 -8.16 25.04 -29.41
CA LEU A 218 -9.45 25.43 -28.84
C LEU A 218 -9.71 26.95 -28.85
N GLY A 219 -8.67 27.78 -28.96
CA GLY A 219 -8.78 29.23 -29.07
C GLY A 219 -8.96 29.73 -30.52
N SER A 220 -8.63 28.90 -31.50
CA SER A 220 -8.75 29.24 -32.94
C SER A 220 -10.12 28.90 -33.54
N SER A 221 -10.98 28.19 -32.81
CA SER A 221 -12.34 27.80 -33.21
C SER A 221 -13.38 28.81 -32.76
#